data_AF-A0A927ZL75-F1
#
_entry.id   AF-A0A927ZL75-F1
#
_cell.length_a   1.000
_cell.length_b   1.000
_cell.length_c   1.000
_cell.angle_alpha   90.00
_cell.angle_beta   90.00
_cell.angle_gamma   90.00
#
_symmetry.space_group_name_H-M   'P 1'
#
loop_
_entity.id
_entity.type
_entity.pdbx_description
1 polymer ?
#
loop_
_entity_poly.entity_id
_entity_poly.type
_entity_poly.pdbx_seq_one_letter_code
_entity_poly.pdbx_strand_id
1 'polypeptide(L)'
;MDKQRIEEEQVEKELLKIITDFYEAYYISDRLKMFSYLDTSFQKNIPLNYFLIHEDFNAELGDLLKVEKIKIEKDDKCAFAECLIRLNQKEKQIVIVLKKDLGGWKIDGKSIFKRKL
;
A
#
# COMPACT_ATOMS: atom_id res chain seq x y z
N MET A 1 6.69 -21.78 -22.25
CA MET A 1 6.88 -20.53 -21.50
C MET A 1 5.48 -20.06 -21.15
N ASP A 2 5.09 -20.34 -19.90
CA ASP A 2 3.69 -20.56 -19.53
C ASP A 2 2.94 -19.25 -19.28
N LYS A 3 1.74 -19.13 -19.85
CA LYS A 3 0.89 -17.92 -19.76
C LYS A 3 0.69 -17.43 -18.31
N GLN A 4 0.64 -18.37 -17.36
CA GLN A 4 0.47 -18.10 -15.94
C GLN A 4 1.62 -17.28 -15.33
N ARG A 5 2.86 -17.57 -15.72
CA ARG A 5 4.03 -16.82 -15.23
C ARG A 5 4.04 -15.37 -15.74
N ILE A 6 3.58 -15.14 -16.97
CA ILE A 6 3.49 -13.79 -17.56
C ILE A 6 2.43 -12.97 -16.84
N GLU A 7 1.32 -13.60 -16.46
CA GLU A 7 0.24 -12.95 -15.72
C GLU A 7 0.69 -12.56 -14.30
N GLU A 8 1.36 -13.46 -13.58
CA GLU A 8 1.95 -13.17 -12.26
C GLU A 8 2.96 -12.02 -12.31
N GLU A 9 3.90 -12.04 -13.28
CA GLU A 9 4.88 -10.97 -13.47
C GLU A 9 4.23 -9.61 -13.77
N GLN A 10 3.08 -9.61 -14.47
CA GLN A 10 2.33 -8.39 -14.76
C GLN A 10 1.62 -7.86 -13.51
N VAL A 11 1.03 -8.74 -12.70
CA VAL A 11 0.39 -8.36 -11.44
C VAL A 11 1.43 -7.83 -10.44
N GLU A 12 2.59 -8.47 -10.33
CA GLU A 12 3.67 -7.97 -9.48
C GLU A 12 4.11 -6.55 -9.85
N LYS A 13 4.22 -6.24 -11.15
CA LYS A 13 4.53 -4.88 -11.62
C LYS A 13 3.44 -3.87 -11.25
N GLU A 14 2.17 -4.26 -11.36
CA GLU A 14 1.04 -3.43 -10.94
C GLU A 14 1.10 -3.13 -9.44
N LEU A 15 1.30 -4.17 -8.62
CA LEU A 15 1.41 -4.07 -7.16
C LEU A 15 2.59 -3.19 -6.75
N LEU A 16 3.76 -3.38 -7.38
CA LEU A 16 4.93 -2.54 -7.16
C LEU A 16 4.60 -1.08 -7.46
N LYS A 17 3.96 -0.80 -8.60
CA LYS A 17 3.57 0.54 -9.01
C LYS A 17 2.62 1.20 -8.02
N ILE A 18 1.64 0.47 -7.51
CA ILE A 18 0.69 0.98 -6.51
C ILE A 18 1.43 1.42 -5.24
N ILE A 19 2.36 0.61 -4.76
CA ILE A 19 3.15 0.92 -3.56
C ILE A 19 4.02 2.16 -3.81
N THR A 20 4.75 2.20 -4.93
CA THR A 20 5.64 3.32 -5.23
C THR A 20 4.85 4.61 -5.42
N ASP A 21 3.76 4.60 -6.18
CA ASP A 21 2.93 5.79 -6.39
C ASP A 21 2.29 6.30 -5.09
N PHE A 22 1.92 5.39 -4.17
CA PHE A 22 1.41 5.77 -2.85
C PHE A 22 2.47 6.49 -2.02
N TYR A 23 3.71 5.99 -2.00
CA TYR A 23 4.81 6.67 -1.30
C TYR A 23 5.20 7.98 -1.98
N GLU A 24 5.17 8.07 -3.31
CA GLU A 24 5.35 9.34 -4.02
C GLU A 24 4.31 10.37 -3.58
N ALA A 25 3.03 9.98 -3.51
CA ALA A 25 1.96 10.84 -3.01
C ALA A 25 2.20 11.26 -1.55
N TYR A 26 2.67 10.34 -0.71
CA TYR A 26 3.06 10.63 0.68
C TYR A 26 4.19 11.67 0.75
N TYR A 27 5.26 11.52 -0.04
CA TYR A 27 6.41 12.43 -0.04
C TYR A 27 6.06 13.87 -0.44
N ILE A 28 5.11 14.04 -1.36
CA ILE A 28 4.63 15.36 -1.78
C ILE A 28 3.42 15.84 -0.96
N SER A 29 3.05 15.13 0.10
CA SER A 29 1.88 15.42 0.94
C SER A 29 0.54 15.48 0.18
N ASP A 30 0.41 14.75 -0.93
CA ASP A 30 -0.83 14.64 -1.70
C ASP A 30 -1.76 13.59 -1.06
N ARG A 31 -2.44 14.02 0.00
CA ARG A 31 -3.34 13.17 0.80
C ARG A 31 -4.54 12.67 0.00
N LEU A 32 -5.01 13.44 -0.98
CA LEU A 32 -6.11 13.01 -1.86
C LEU A 32 -5.68 11.81 -2.69
N LYS A 33 -4.49 11.90 -3.31
CA LYS A 33 -3.92 10.80 -4.08
C LYS A 33 -3.59 9.60 -3.20
N MET A 34 -3.02 9.81 -2.00
CA MET A 34 -2.82 8.72 -1.03
C MET A 34 -4.12 7.96 -0.75
N PHE A 35 -5.21 8.69 -0.44
CA PHE A 35 -6.51 8.10 -0.13
C PHE A 35 -7.05 7.25 -1.29
N SER A 36 -6.79 7.67 -2.54
CA SER A 36 -7.23 6.95 -3.74
C SER A 36 -6.59 5.56 -3.91
N TYR A 37 -5.44 5.31 -3.30
CA TYR A 37 -4.78 3.99 -3.32
C TYR A 37 -5.25 3.06 -2.20
N LEU A 38 -6.01 3.57 -1.22
CA LEU A 38 -6.53 2.77 -0.11
C LEU A 38 -7.76 1.97 -0.53
N ASP A 39 -7.94 0.80 0.10
CA ASP A 39 -9.01 -0.12 -0.24
C ASP A 39 -10.40 0.44 0.05
N THR A 40 -11.40 -0.01 -0.72
CA THR A 40 -12.79 0.40 -0.58
C THR A 40 -13.35 0.20 0.84
N SER A 41 -12.92 -0.81 1.59
CA SER A 41 -13.39 -1.02 2.98
C SER A 41 -12.88 0.09 3.89
N PHE A 42 -11.64 0.51 3.74
CA PHE A 42 -11.11 1.68 4.45
C PHE A 42 -11.88 2.95 4.07
N GLN A 43 -12.02 3.23 2.78
CA GLN A 43 -12.69 4.45 2.29
C GLN A 43 -14.17 4.55 2.72
N LYS A 44 -14.88 3.42 2.86
CA LYS A 44 -16.25 3.39 3.38
C LYS A 44 -16.34 3.68 4.88
N ASN A 45 -15.35 3.26 5.64
CA ASN A 45 -15.34 3.44 7.10
C ASN A 45 -14.77 4.81 7.50
N ILE A 46 -13.87 5.37 6.70
CA ILE A 46 -13.15 6.61 6.96
C ILE A 46 -13.46 7.59 5.82
N PRO A 47 -14.42 8.51 6.01
CA PRO A 47 -14.74 9.54 5.01
C PRO A 47 -13.51 10.38 4.66
N LEU A 48 -13.42 10.80 3.39
CA LEU A 48 -12.26 11.54 2.88
C LEU A 48 -11.96 12.80 3.70
N ASN A 49 -12.98 13.59 4.04
CA ASN A 49 -12.81 14.79 4.86
C ASN A 49 -12.17 14.47 6.21
N TYR A 50 -12.58 13.38 6.86
CA TYR A 50 -11.99 12.93 8.12
C TYR A 50 -10.54 12.46 7.93
N PHE A 51 -10.25 11.70 6.86
CA PHE A 51 -8.87 11.33 6.51
C PHE A 51 -7.96 12.55 6.35
N LEU A 52 -8.45 13.61 5.69
CA LEU A 52 -7.65 14.81 5.39
C LEU A 52 -7.32 15.67 6.62
N ILE A 53 -8.13 15.63 7.68
CA ILE A 53 -7.99 16.56 8.82
C ILE A 53 -7.65 15.88 10.16
N HIS A 54 -7.93 14.58 10.31
CA HIS A 54 -7.75 13.91 11.59
C HIS A 54 -6.28 13.47 11.80
N GLU A 55 -5.80 13.66 13.03
CA GLU A 55 -4.40 13.40 13.41
C GLU A 55 -3.99 11.93 13.30
N ASP A 56 -4.93 11.00 13.49
CA ASP A 56 -4.72 9.55 13.32
C ASP A 56 -4.15 9.18 11.93
N PHE A 57 -4.38 10.01 10.91
CA PHE A 57 -3.89 9.78 9.55
C PHE A 57 -2.71 10.66 9.16
N ASN A 58 -2.18 11.43 10.12
CA ASN A 58 -0.94 12.19 9.99
C ASN A 58 0.28 11.37 10.47
N ALA A 59 0.17 10.04 10.46
CA ALA A 59 1.21 9.14 10.91
C ALA A 59 2.44 9.20 9.98
N GLU A 60 3.62 9.18 10.57
CA GLU A 60 4.88 9.06 9.83
C GLU A 60 5.03 7.63 9.28
N LEU A 61 4.97 7.49 7.95
CA LEU A 61 5.08 6.19 7.28
C LEU A 61 6.53 5.77 7.00
N GLY A 62 7.47 6.72 7.12
CA GLY A 62 8.88 6.55 6.76
C GLY A 62 9.16 6.64 5.26
N ASP A 63 10.44 6.54 4.91
CA ASP A 63 10.89 6.52 3.51
C ASP A 63 10.95 5.07 3.00
N LEU A 64 10.21 4.76 1.94
CA LEU A 64 10.36 3.50 1.21
C LEU A 64 11.75 3.43 0.56
N LEU A 65 12.59 2.52 1.06
CA LEU A 65 13.91 2.25 0.50
C LEU A 65 13.83 1.22 -0.63
N LYS A 66 13.07 0.14 -0.43
CA LYS A 66 12.86 -0.91 -1.43
C LYS A 66 11.64 -1.78 -1.13
N VAL A 67 11.05 -2.34 -2.18
CA VAL A 67 10.13 -3.48 -2.11
C VAL A 67 10.95 -4.74 -2.37
N GLU A 68 11.12 -5.59 -1.36
CA GLU A 68 12.01 -6.75 -1.42
C GLU A 68 11.37 -7.94 -2.12
N LYS A 69 10.09 -8.19 -1.79
CA LYS A 69 9.35 -9.35 -2.27
C LYS A 69 7.87 -9.05 -2.29
N ILE A 70 7.18 -9.54 -3.32
CA ILE A 70 5.73 -9.55 -3.39
C ILE A 70 5.29 -11.01 -3.41
N LYS A 71 4.32 -11.37 -2.57
CA LYS A 71 3.70 -12.69 -2.55
C LYS A 71 2.20 -12.53 -2.78
N ILE A 72 1.72 -13.06 -3.89
CA ILE A 72 0.30 -13.11 -4.22
C ILE A 72 -0.27 -14.41 -3.61
N GLU A 73 -1.40 -14.31 -2.92
CA GLU A 73 -2.09 -15.49 -2.38
C GLU A 73 -2.83 -16.25 -3.48
N LYS A 74 -3.04 -17.56 -3.28
CA LYS A 74 -3.60 -18.47 -4.30
C LYS A 74 -4.99 -18.10 -4.83
N ASP A 75 -5.72 -17.26 -4.12
CA ASP A 75 -7.06 -16.81 -4.51
C ASP A 75 -7.04 -15.49 -5.31
N ASP A 76 -5.85 -14.92 -5.55
CA ASP A 76 -5.60 -13.64 -6.23
C ASP A 76 -6.42 -12.46 -5.68
N LYS A 77 -6.84 -12.54 -4.42
CA LYS A 77 -7.57 -11.46 -3.73
C LYS A 77 -6.70 -10.68 -2.78
N CYS A 78 -5.56 -11.24 -2.40
CA CYS A 78 -4.65 -10.65 -1.43
C CYS A 78 -3.21 -10.81 -1.91
N ALA A 79 -2.40 -9.79 -1.64
CA ALA A 79 -0.95 -9.83 -1.83
C ALA A 79 -0.25 -9.19 -0.63
N PHE A 80 0.95 -9.68 -0.35
CA PHE A 80 1.80 -9.19 0.72
C PHE A 80 3.11 -8.71 0.11
N ALA A 81 3.40 -7.43 0.29
CA ALA A 81 4.67 -6.84 -0.13
C ALA A 81 5.57 -6.64 1.10
N GLU A 82 6.68 -7.34 1.14
CA GLU A 82 7.76 -7.09 2.10
C GLU A 82 8.53 -5.86 1.64
N CYS A 83 8.58 -4.83 2.47
CA CYS A 83 9.21 -3.55 2.16
C CYS A 83 10.23 -3.19 3.24
N LEU A 84 11.34 -2.61 2.82
CA LEU A 84 12.28 -1.95 3.71
C LEU A 84 11.99 -0.45 3.70
N ILE A 85 11.72 0.11 4.88
CA ILE A 85 11.54 1.54 5.06
C ILE A 85 12.62 2.12 5.99
N ARG A 86 12.86 3.42 5.90
CA ARG A 86 13.61 4.19 6.89
C ARG A 86 12.65 5.03 7.72
N LEU A 87 12.63 4.81 9.02
CA LEU A 87 11.78 5.57 9.95
C LEU A 87 12.60 5.92 11.19
N ASN A 88 12.61 7.19 11.60
CA ASN A 88 13.40 7.65 12.74
C ASN A 88 14.88 7.23 12.65
N GLN A 89 15.49 7.40 11.47
CA GLN A 89 16.87 7.02 11.14
C GLN A 89 17.19 5.52 11.28
N LYS A 90 16.18 4.66 11.44
CA LYS A 90 16.34 3.22 11.52
C LYS A 90 15.68 2.55 10.32
N GLU A 91 16.35 1.55 9.78
CA GLU A 91 15.75 0.68 8.77
C GLU A 91 14.81 -0.31 9.46
N LYS A 92 13.58 -0.42 8.94
CA LYS A 92 12.55 -1.33 9.43
C LYS A 92 11.98 -2.12 8.26
N GLN A 93 11.86 -3.44 8.43
CA GLN A 93 11.06 -4.25 7.53
C GLN A 93 9.59 -4.16 7.92
N ILE A 94 8.75 -3.91 6.93
CA ILE A 94 7.31 -3.86 7.08
C ILE A 94 6.64 -4.71 6.00
N VAL A 95 5.39 -5.08 6.23
CA VAL A 95 4.57 -5.79 5.23
C VAL A 95 3.42 -4.90 4.79
N ILE A 96 3.34 -4.50 3.53
CA ILE A 96 2.17 -3.80 2.99
C ILE A 96 1.21 -4.85 2.45
N VAL A 97 -0.03 -4.82 2.94
CA VAL A 97 -1.09 -5.71 2.49
C VAL A 97 -1.83 -5.02 1.35
N LEU A 98 -1.97 -5.71 0.21
CA LEU A 98 -2.77 -5.27 -0.92
C LEU A 98 -3.95 -6.21 -1.12
N LYS A 99 -5.10 -5.65 -1.46
CA LYS A 99 -6.36 -6.36 -1.68
C LYS A 99 -6.91 -6.01 -3.04
N LYS A 100 -7.44 -7.00 -3.74
CA LYS A 100 -8.15 -6.80 -4.99
C LYS A 100 -9.57 -6.32 -4.67
N ASP A 101 -9.95 -5.17 -5.22
CA ASP A 101 -11.30 -4.64 -5.16
C ASP A 101 -11.92 -4.48 -6.56
N LEU A 102 -13.15 -3.96 -6.64
CA LEU A 102 -13.89 -3.83 -7.90
C LEU A 102 -13.21 -2.90 -8.92
N GLY A 103 -12.18 -2.14 -8.53
CA GLY A 103 -11.42 -1.23 -9.39
C GLY A 103 -9.96 -1.61 -9.59
N GLY A 104 -9.48 -2.72 -9.04
CA GLY A 104 -8.10 -3.20 -9.15
C GLY A 104 -7.45 -3.48 -7.80
N TRP A 105 -6.13 -3.53 -7.75
CA TRP A 105 -5.42 -3.70 -6.49
C TRP A 105 -5.36 -2.38 -5.70
N LYS A 106 -5.55 -2.49 -4.38
CA LYS A 106 -5.49 -1.36 -3.43
C LYS A 106 -4.74 -1.75 -2.17
N ILE A 107 -4.18 -0.77 -1.49
CA ILE A 107 -3.51 -0.95 -0.21
C ILE A 107 -4.55 -1.07 0.91
N ASP A 108 -4.41 -2.05 1.80
CA ASP A 108 -5.24 -2.15 3.00
C ASP A 108 -4.92 -0.99 3.95
N GLY A 109 -5.79 0.02 3.95
CA GLY A 109 -5.58 1.24 4.72
C GLY A 109 -5.59 1.00 6.23
N LYS A 110 -6.31 -0.02 6.71
CA LYS A 110 -6.30 -0.37 8.15
C LYS A 110 -4.91 -0.87 8.55
N SER A 111 -4.25 -1.65 7.70
CA SER A 111 -2.92 -2.21 7.97
C SER A 111 -1.83 -1.14 7.99
N ILE A 112 -1.97 -0.08 7.19
CA ILE A 112 -1.02 1.04 7.14
C ILE A 112 -1.19 1.95 8.35
N PHE A 113 -2.41 2.40 8.65
CA PHE A 113 -2.64 3.45 9.64
C PHE A 113 -2.92 2.95 11.07
N LYS A 114 -3.23 1.65 11.26
CA LYS A 114 -3.30 1.07 12.63
C LYS A 114 -1.98 0.46 13.09
N ARG A 115 -0.91 0.54 12.29
CA ARG A 115 0.41 0.10 12.74
C ARG A 115 0.87 0.97 13.90
N LYS A 116 1.00 0.37 15.06
CA LYS A 116 1.86 0.92 16.12
C LYS A 116 3.31 0.73 15.63
N LEU A 117 3.89 1.79 15.05
CA LEU A 117 5.29 1.84 14.60
C LEU A 117 6.26 2.06 15.76
#